data_AF-A0A091B808-F1
#
_entry.id   AF-A0A091B808-F1
#
_cell.length_a   1.000
_cell.length_b   1.000
_cell.length_c   1.000
_cell.angle_alpha   90.00
_cell.angle_beta   90.00
_cell.angle_gamma   90.00
#
_symmetry.space_group_name_H-M   'P 1'
#
loop_
_entity.id
_entity.type
_entity.pdbx_description
1 polymer ?
#
loop_
_entity_poly.entity_id
_entity_poly.type
_entity_poly.pdbx_seq_one_letter_code
_entity_poly.pdbx_strand_id
1 'polypeptide(L)'
;MTADAAAKARRGPRRAFALIALLALAGCAVNPRIELPAGDAIALGGVPFHPQTEYQCGPAALAGLLGASGVETSPEALVPQVYLPKRQGSLQVELLAASRRAGRIPYVVDREPQALLDELAAGRPVLVLQNLWTPSVPRWHYAVVVGSEPARNRLRLNTGVDEAKAVRARSFLRTWDWAGRWGFVALRPGELPARADPLRYAEAVAAFEPVGGAAAARRAWEAARTRWPDDPRAWLALGNLDYAAGDKPAALGWFTRGLQASPGDPVLGNNAATVLGELGCGDRARAVLEPVLVATPPDSPWRASLEKTRASLPEADAPGCAAR
;
A
#
# COMPACT_ATOMS: atom_id res chain seq x y z
N MET A 1 -2.34 77.51 -28.33
CA MET A 1 -1.17 76.61 -28.19
C MET A 1 -0.78 76.55 -26.72
N THR A 2 -1.26 75.55 -25.99
CA THR A 2 -1.12 75.43 -24.53
C THR A 2 -0.07 74.37 -24.17
N ALA A 3 0.78 74.72 -23.20
CA ALA A 3 1.96 73.99 -22.75
C ALA A 3 1.66 72.79 -21.84
N ASP A 4 0.75 71.89 -22.25
CA ASP A 4 0.25 70.81 -21.37
C ASP A 4 0.48 69.39 -21.91
N ALA A 5 1.36 69.23 -22.92
CA ALA A 5 1.64 67.92 -23.52
C ALA A 5 2.93 67.23 -22.99
N ALA A 6 3.82 67.96 -22.31
CA ALA A 6 5.15 67.44 -21.95
C ALA A 6 5.20 66.66 -20.60
N ALA A 7 4.17 66.75 -19.76
CA ALA A 7 4.19 66.13 -18.42
C ALA A 7 3.69 64.67 -18.38
N LYS A 8 3.06 64.16 -19.46
CA LYS A 8 2.39 62.84 -19.46
C LYS A 8 3.30 61.65 -19.81
N ALA A 9 4.44 61.88 -20.47
CA ALA A 9 5.28 60.80 -21.00
C ALA A 9 6.29 60.19 -20.00
N ARG A 10 6.55 60.82 -18.84
CA ARG A 10 7.57 60.33 -17.87
C ARG A 10 7.03 59.49 -16.71
N ARG A 11 5.71 59.26 -16.63
CA ARG A 11 5.06 58.53 -15.50
C ARG A 11 4.82 57.03 -15.77
N GLY A 12 4.93 56.57 -17.01
CA GLY A 12 4.72 55.17 -17.41
C GLY A 12 5.75 54.17 -16.88
N PRO A 13 7.07 54.36 -17.10
CA PRO A 13 8.07 53.35 -16.75
C PRO A 13 8.28 53.20 -15.25
N ARG A 14 8.14 54.29 -14.46
CA ARG A 14 8.27 54.24 -13.00
C ARG A 14 7.12 53.48 -12.33
N ARG A 15 5.90 53.57 -12.88
CA ARG A 15 4.74 52.83 -12.37
C ARG A 15 4.83 51.34 -12.72
N ALA A 16 5.28 51.01 -13.94
CA ALA A 16 5.53 49.62 -14.32
C ALA A 16 6.64 48.97 -13.49
N PHE A 17 7.74 49.69 -13.24
CA PHE A 17 8.84 49.19 -12.41
C PHE A 17 8.42 49.03 -10.94
N ALA A 18 7.62 49.95 -10.40
CA ALA A 18 7.06 49.82 -9.05
C ALA A 18 6.09 48.65 -8.94
N LEU A 19 5.27 48.38 -9.97
CA LEU A 19 4.34 47.24 -9.99
C LEU A 19 5.10 45.90 -10.05
N ILE A 20 6.16 45.82 -10.87
CA ILE A 20 7.02 44.63 -10.96
C ILE A 20 7.78 44.42 -9.65
N ALA A 21 8.30 45.48 -9.03
CA ALA A 21 8.94 45.40 -7.72
C ALA A 21 7.97 44.97 -6.62
N LEU A 22 6.73 45.46 -6.62
CA LEU A 22 5.66 45.03 -5.70
C LEU A 22 5.27 43.57 -5.91
N LEU A 23 5.18 43.09 -7.16
CA LEU A 23 4.92 41.68 -7.48
C LEU A 23 6.11 40.78 -7.09
N ALA A 24 7.35 41.26 -7.25
CA ALA A 24 8.56 40.56 -6.82
C ALA A 24 8.69 40.51 -5.28
N LEU A 25 8.24 41.55 -4.56
CA LEU A 25 8.22 41.60 -3.10
C LEU A 25 7.06 40.81 -2.49
N ALA A 26 5.93 40.68 -3.19
CA ALA A 26 4.80 39.83 -2.77
C ALA A 26 5.10 38.33 -2.89
N GLY A 27 6.11 37.94 -3.68
CA GLY A 27 6.54 36.54 -3.85
C GLY A 27 7.22 35.91 -2.63
N CYS A 28 7.56 36.69 -1.59
CA CYS A 28 8.30 36.19 -0.42
C CYS A 28 7.43 35.76 0.78
N ALA A 29 6.11 35.98 0.76
CA ALA A 29 5.27 35.81 1.95
C ALA A 29 4.44 34.51 2.02
N VAL A 30 4.47 33.66 0.99
CA VAL A 30 3.72 32.39 0.99
C VAL A 30 4.65 31.23 0.67
N ASN A 31 5.56 30.92 1.59
CA ASN A 31 6.24 29.63 1.58
C ASN A 31 5.84 28.90 2.85
N PRO A 32 4.83 28.00 2.81
CA PRO A 32 4.41 27.28 4.00
C PRO A 32 5.61 26.54 4.59
N ARG A 33 5.77 26.62 5.92
CA ARG A 33 6.85 25.90 6.59
C ARG A 33 6.59 24.41 6.45
N ILE A 34 7.45 23.73 5.69
CA ILE A 34 7.42 22.28 5.56
C ILE A 34 8.08 21.71 6.83
N GLU A 35 7.25 21.34 7.80
CA GLU A 35 7.64 20.78 9.10
C GLU A 35 7.12 19.36 9.26
N LEU A 36 7.89 18.53 9.96
CA LEU A 36 7.40 17.23 10.42
C LEU A 36 6.32 17.43 11.47
N PRO A 37 5.30 16.55 11.52
CA PRO A 37 4.41 16.48 12.66
C PRO A 37 5.20 16.29 13.97
N ALA A 38 4.65 16.82 15.06
CA ALA A 38 5.24 16.64 16.38
C ALA A 38 5.29 15.16 16.77
N GLY A 39 6.32 14.77 17.51
CA GLY A 39 6.53 13.40 17.96
C GLY A 39 7.92 13.21 18.54
N ASP A 40 8.16 12.01 19.05
CA ASP A 40 9.44 11.66 19.64
C ASP A 40 10.53 11.45 18.58
N ALA A 41 11.79 11.62 19.00
CA ALA A 41 12.91 11.26 18.16
C ALA A 41 13.05 9.74 18.11
N ILE A 42 13.07 9.19 16.89
CA ILE A 42 13.18 7.75 16.65
C ILE A 42 14.44 7.49 15.85
N ALA A 43 15.21 6.48 16.24
CA ALA A 43 16.32 5.95 15.47
C ALA A 43 16.25 4.43 15.51
N LEU A 44 15.93 3.81 14.39
CA LEU A 44 15.89 2.36 14.25
C LEU A 44 17.32 1.83 14.15
N GLY A 45 17.70 0.98 15.10
CA GLY A 45 18.93 0.21 15.03
C GLY A 45 18.77 -1.04 14.18
N GLY A 46 19.87 -1.59 13.69
CA GLY A 46 19.89 -2.93 13.06
C GLY A 46 19.25 -3.01 11.67
N VAL A 47 19.00 -1.88 11.00
CA VAL A 47 18.60 -1.85 9.59
C VAL A 47 19.86 -2.06 8.73
N PRO A 48 20.03 -3.19 8.01
CA PRO A 48 21.23 -3.42 7.23
C PRO A 48 21.46 -2.31 6.20
N PHE A 49 22.70 -1.86 6.11
CA PHE A 49 23.11 -0.82 5.17
C PHE A 49 24.09 -1.37 4.15
N HIS A 50 23.78 -1.14 2.87
CA HIS A 50 24.64 -1.49 1.75
C HIS A 50 25.01 -0.20 1.02
N PRO A 51 26.29 0.24 1.06
CA PRO A 51 26.72 1.43 0.35
C PRO A 51 26.40 1.32 -1.13
N GLN A 52 25.75 2.35 -1.68
CA GLN A 52 25.26 2.34 -3.05
C GLN A 52 26.39 2.65 -4.04
N THR A 53 26.57 1.79 -5.05
CA THR A 53 27.31 2.09 -6.28
C THR A 53 26.36 2.63 -7.35
N GLU A 54 26.89 3.17 -8.46
CA GLU A 54 26.07 3.78 -9.51
C GLU A 54 25.01 2.79 -10.05
N TYR A 55 23.77 3.26 -10.22
CA TYR A 55 22.61 2.51 -10.73
C TYR A 55 22.02 1.39 -9.84
N GLN A 56 22.46 1.22 -8.59
CA GLN A 56 21.98 0.16 -7.68
C GLN A 56 21.17 0.63 -6.46
N CYS A 57 20.67 1.87 -6.47
CA CYS A 57 19.95 2.43 -5.31
C CYS A 57 18.68 1.64 -4.95
N GLY A 58 17.98 1.05 -5.92
CA GLY A 58 16.80 0.19 -5.71
C GLY A 58 17.12 -1.12 -4.98
N PRO A 59 17.98 -2.01 -5.53
CA PRO A 59 18.39 -3.25 -4.88
C PRO A 59 18.97 -3.03 -3.48
N ALA A 60 19.80 -2.01 -3.30
CA ALA A 60 20.43 -1.73 -2.00
C ALA A 60 19.42 -1.27 -0.94
N ALA A 61 18.51 -0.35 -1.30
CA ALA A 61 17.45 0.08 -0.40
C ALA A 61 16.50 -1.09 -0.05
N LEU A 62 16.17 -1.93 -1.03
CA LEU A 62 15.33 -3.10 -0.80
C LEU A 62 16.01 -4.15 0.09
N ALA A 63 17.30 -4.41 -0.10
CA ALA A 63 18.06 -5.31 0.76
C ALA A 63 18.02 -4.85 2.23
N GLY A 64 18.22 -3.56 2.49
CA GLY A 64 18.11 -2.99 3.84
C GLY A 64 16.71 -3.11 4.43
N LEU A 65 15.67 -2.82 3.64
CA LEU A 65 14.27 -2.96 4.06
C LEU A 65 13.92 -4.42 4.39
N LEU A 66 14.30 -5.36 3.52
CA LEU A 66 14.05 -6.79 3.70
C LEU A 66 14.83 -7.34 4.90
N GLY A 67 16.09 -6.93 5.07
CA GLY A 67 16.91 -7.25 6.22
C GLY A 67 16.29 -6.81 7.55
N ALA A 68 15.78 -5.57 7.61
CA ALA A 68 15.06 -5.08 8.79
C ALA A 68 13.78 -5.87 9.11
N SER A 69 13.15 -6.48 8.11
CA SER A 69 12.01 -7.39 8.28
C SER A 69 12.43 -8.84 8.57
N GLY A 70 13.72 -9.13 8.71
CA GLY A 70 14.28 -10.45 9.01
C GLY A 70 14.48 -11.36 7.80
N VAL A 71 14.71 -10.81 6.60
CA VAL A 71 15.12 -11.59 5.42
C VAL A 71 16.60 -11.38 5.17
N GLU A 72 17.39 -12.46 5.15
CA GLU A 72 18.79 -12.41 4.73
C GLU A 72 18.86 -12.30 3.20
N THR A 73 19.38 -11.18 2.71
CA THR A 73 19.55 -10.93 1.27
C THR A 73 20.65 -9.90 1.04
N SER A 74 21.09 -9.75 -0.21
CA SER A 74 22.06 -8.73 -0.61
C SER A 74 21.57 -7.97 -1.83
N PRO A 75 22.09 -6.75 -2.09
CA PRO A 75 21.79 -6.01 -3.30
C PRO A 75 22.06 -6.84 -4.57
N GLU A 76 23.17 -7.57 -4.62
CA GLU A 76 23.61 -8.37 -5.77
C GLU A 76 22.60 -9.48 -6.10
N ALA A 77 22.04 -10.13 -5.08
CA ALA A 77 21.00 -11.14 -5.25
C ALA A 77 19.67 -10.56 -5.77
N LEU A 78 19.42 -9.27 -5.52
CA LEU A 78 18.21 -8.57 -5.94
C LEU A 78 18.34 -7.91 -7.32
N VAL A 79 19.54 -7.59 -7.80
CA VAL A 79 19.76 -6.94 -9.10
C VAL A 79 18.98 -7.63 -10.24
N PRO A 80 19.07 -8.97 -10.46
CA PRO A 80 18.34 -9.62 -11.55
C PRO A 80 16.82 -9.50 -11.45
N GLN A 81 16.31 -9.22 -10.26
CA GLN A 81 14.88 -9.16 -9.95
C GLN A 81 14.30 -7.76 -10.03
N VAL A 82 15.12 -6.71 -9.88
CA VAL A 82 14.63 -5.33 -9.73
C VAL A 82 15.30 -4.31 -10.63
N TYR A 83 16.42 -4.65 -11.27
CA TYR A 83 17.14 -3.72 -12.15
C TYR A 83 16.71 -3.90 -13.61
N LEU A 84 16.36 -2.78 -14.26
CA LEU A 84 16.04 -2.75 -15.69
C LEU A 84 17.12 -1.97 -16.44
N PRO A 85 18.03 -2.63 -17.21
CA PRO A 85 19.12 -1.97 -17.92
C PRO A 85 18.65 -0.87 -18.87
N LYS A 86 17.54 -1.09 -19.60
CA LYS A 86 16.96 -0.11 -20.54
C LYS A 86 16.38 1.14 -19.85
N ARG A 87 16.16 1.08 -18.54
CA ARG A 87 15.64 2.18 -17.71
C ARG A 87 16.68 2.70 -16.72
N GLN A 88 17.89 2.11 -16.72
CA GLN A 88 19.01 2.44 -15.84
C GLN A 88 18.59 2.60 -14.36
N GLY A 89 17.70 1.72 -13.89
CA GLY A 89 17.16 1.80 -12.52
C GLY A 89 16.11 0.75 -12.21
N SER A 90 15.52 0.87 -11.02
CA SER A 90 14.47 -0.02 -10.53
C SER A 90 13.10 0.64 -10.56
N LEU A 91 12.10 -0.10 -11.03
CA LEU A 91 10.71 0.35 -10.98
C LEU A 91 10.07 -0.05 -9.66
N GLN A 92 9.11 0.76 -9.20
CA GLN A 92 8.34 0.52 -7.98
C GLN A 92 7.69 -0.87 -8.01
N VAL A 93 7.08 -1.25 -9.13
CA VAL A 93 6.43 -2.55 -9.31
C VAL A 93 7.40 -3.73 -9.13
N GLU A 94 8.65 -3.60 -9.54
CA GLU A 94 9.66 -4.65 -9.38
C GLU A 94 10.11 -4.78 -7.92
N LEU A 95 10.26 -3.65 -7.20
CA LEU A 95 10.57 -3.67 -5.77
C LEU A 95 9.45 -4.36 -4.97
N LEU A 96 8.18 -4.06 -5.30
CA LEU A 96 7.04 -4.73 -4.68
C LEU A 96 7.01 -6.22 -5.02
N ALA A 97 7.26 -6.60 -6.28
CA ALA A 97 7.29 -8.00 -6.70
C ALA A 97 8.43 -8.79 -6.02
N ALA A 98 9.63 -8.21 -5.94
CA ALA A 98 10.77 -8.81 -5.24
C ALA A 98 10.53 -8.94 -3.74
N SER A 99 9.83 -7.97 -3.11
CA SER A 99 9.43 -8.08 -1.70
C SER A 99 8.51 -9.28 -1.46
N ARG A 100 7.56 -9.54 -2.37
CA ARG A 100 6.67 -10.70 -2.29
C ARG A 100 7.42 -12.02 -2.46
N ARG A 101 8.35 -12.09 -3.43
CA ARG A 101 9.25 -13.25 -3.61
C ARG A 101 10.12 -13.50 -2.38
N ALA A 102 10.47 -12.45 -1.64
CA ALA A 102 11.17 -12.53 -0.36
C ALA A 102 10.27 -12.90 0.84
N GLY A 103 9.00 -13.27 0.61
CA GLY A 103 8.09 -13.66 1.69
C GLY A 103 7.62 -12.50 2.56
N ARG A 104 7.62 -11.28 2.03
CA ARG A 104 7.09 -10.07 2.71
C ARG A 104 5.94 -9.46 1.94
N ILE A 105 5.01 -8.86 2.66
CA ILE A 105 3.84 -8.18 2.10
C ILE A 105 4.20 -6.69 2.00
N PRO A 106 4.53 -6.18 0.80
CA PRO A 106 4.83 -4.76 0.67
C PRO A 106 3.55 -3.95 0.79
N TYR A 107 3.51 -3.02 1.74
CA TYR A 107 2.37 -2.11 1.95
C TYR A 107 2.78 -0.68 1.65
N VAL A 108 2.17 -0.08 0.64
CA VAL A 108 2.42 1.32 0.24
C VAL A 108 1.74 2.23 1.26
N VAL A 109 2.55 3.04 1.96
CA VAL A 109 2.07 3.91 3.04
C VAL A 109 1.30 5.11 2.50
N ASP A 110 0.55 5.79 3.38
CA ASP A 110 -0.10 7.04 3.03
C ASP A 110 0.90 8.10 2.57
N ARG A 111 0.44 8.97 1.65
CA ARG A 111 1.24 10.03 1.02
C ARG A 111 1.39 11.25 1.94
N GLU A 112 1.68 11.01 3.21
CA GLU A 112 1.79 12.03 4.25
C GLU A 112 2.99 11.77 5.17
N PRO A 113 3.63 12.83 5.72
CA PRO A 113 4.78 12.67 6.60
C PRO A 113 4.44 11.86 7.86
N GLN A 114 3.21 11.97 8.37
CA GLN A 114 2.76 11.25 9.55
C GLN A 114 2.83 9.74 9.37
N ALA A 115 2.52 9.23 8.17
CA ALA A 115 2.60 7.80 7.90
C ALA A 115 4.04 7.27 7.97
N LEU A 116 5.03 8.07 7.57
CA LEU A 116 6.44 7.71 7.77
C LEU A 116 6.78 7.63 9.26
N LEU A 117 6.34 8.61 10.05
CA LEU A 117 6.62 8.66 11.49
C LEU A 117 5.95 7.51 12.24
N ASP A 118 4.73 7.14 11.87
CA ASP A 118 3.98 6.07 12.53
C ASP A 118 4.59 4.69 12.24
N GLU A 119 5.09 4.45 11.02
CA GLU A 119 5.82 3.21 10.73
C GLU A 119 7.15 3.14 11.49
N LEU A 120 7.88 4.25 11.58
CA LEU A 120 9.10 4.32 12.41
C LEU A 120 8.79 4.06 13.88
N ALA A 121 7.71 4.64 14.41
CA ALA A 121 7.27 4.40 15.79
C ALA A 121 6.89 2.94 16.03
N ALA A 122 6.37 2.27 15.01
CA ALA A 122 6.09 0.85 15.01
C ALA A 122 7.32 -0.03 14.70
N GLY A 123 8.53 0.55 14.69
CA GLY A 123 9.80 -0.17 14.51
C GLY A 123 10.11 -0.55 13.06
N ARG A 124 9.40 0.02 12.08
CA ARG A 124 9.52 -0.35 10.67
C ARG A 124 10.18 0.76 9.85
N PRO A 125 11.33 0.49 9.21
CA PRO A 125 11.90 1.45 8.27
C PRO A 125 11.04 1.52 7.00
N VAL A 126 11.07 2.68 6.33
CA VAL A 126 10.24 2.92 5.14
C VAL A 126 11.14 3.17 3.93
N LEU A 127 11.01 2.34 2.89
CA LEU A 127 11.67 2.59 1.62
C LEU A 127 10.87 3.65 0.85
N VAL A 128 11.54 4.70 0.40
CA VAL A 128 10.92 5.85 -0.28
C VAL A 128 11.61 6.14 -1.61
N LEU A 129 10.84 6.72 -2.54
CA LEU A 129 11.38 7.25 -3.80
C LEU A 129 11.51 8.78 -3.69
N GLN A 130 12.66 9.31 -4.09
CA GLN A 130 12.92 10.74 -4.18
C GLN A 130 13.27 11.12 -5.61
N ASN A 131 12.89 12.34 -6.01
CA ASN A 131 13.49 13.01 -7.16
C ASN A 131 14.46 14.07 -6.65
N LEU A 132 15.76 13.83 -6.82
CA LEU A 132 16.82 14.65 -6.22
C LEU A 132 17.20 15.89 -7.06
N TRP A 133 16.57 16.13 -8.21
CA TRP A 133 16.90 17.29 -9.05
C TRP A 133 15.74 18.25 -9.26
N THR A 134 14.94 18.09 -10.31
CA THR A 134 13.75 18.93 -10.57
C THR A 134 12.62 18.08 -11.15
N PRO A 135 11.35 18.53 -11.06
CA PRO A 135 10.24 17.82 -11.69
C PRO A 135 10.39 17.63 -13.21
N SER A 136 10.96 18.63 -13.91
CA SER A 136 11.10 18.62 -15.37
C SER A 136 12.28 17.78 -15.86
N VAL A 137 13.31 17.60 -15.03
CA VAL A 137 14.46 16.72 -15.33
C VAL A 137 14.75 15.86 -14.10
N PRO A 138 14.13 14.68 -13.98
CA PRO A 138 14.16 13.91 -12.74
C PRO A 138 15.50 13.17 -12.55
N ARG A 139 15.93 13.06 -11.30
CA ARG A 139 16.96 12.10 -10.87
C ARG A 139 16.37 11.21 -9.78
N TRP A 140 15.87 10.05 -10.18
CA TRP A 140 15.22 9.08 -9.31
C TRP A 140 16.22 8.45 -8.34
N HIS A 141 15.82 8.36 -7.07
CA HIS A 141 16.68 7.86 -6.00
C HIS A 141 15.86 7.13 -4.95
N TYR A 142 16.24 5.89 -4.63
CA TYR A 142 15.65 5.17 -3.51
C TYR A 142 16.51 5.33 -2.25
N ALA A 143 15.83 5.52 -1.13
CA ALA A 143 16.44 5.59 0.19
C ALA A 143 15.54 4.86 1.19
N VAL A 144 16.09 4.53 2.36
CA VAL A 144 15.33 3.96 3.47
C VAL A 144 15.32 4.96 4.61
N VAL A 145 14.14 5.40 5.03
CA VAL A 145 13.96 6.21 6.22
C VAL A 145 14.07 5.31 7.43
N VAL A 146 15.04 5.60 8.30
CA VAL A 146 15.39 4.79 9.48
C VAL A 146 15.24 5.56 10.79
N GLY A 147 14.80 6.82 10.73
CA GLY A 147 14.57 7.61 11.93
C GLY A 147 14.07 9.01 11.66
N SER A 148 13.68 9.68 12.73
CA SER A 148 13.11 11.02 12.74
C SER A 148 13.60 11.79 13.97
N GLU A 149 13.76 13.10 13.82
CA GLU A 149 13.98 14.03 14.93
C GLU A 149 13.03 15.23 14.72
N PRO A 150 11.73 15.08 15.04
CA PRO A 150 10.73 16.11 14.76
C PRO A 150 11.05 17.48 15.38
N ALA A 151 11.52 17.50 16.63
CA ALA A 151 11.96 18.73 17.32
C ALA A 151 13.09 19.49 16.60
N ARG A 152 13.90 18.79 15.79
CA ARG A 152 14.97 19.40 14.97
C ARG A 152 14.58 19.52 13.49
N ASN A 153 13.35 19.14 13.14
CA ASN A 153 12.82 19.05 11.79
C ASN A 153 13.76 18.27 10.84
N ARG A 154 14.19 17.07 11.27
CA ARG A 154 15.11 16.19 10.53
C ARG A 154 14.59 14.76 10.42
N LEU A 155 15.01 14.08 9.36
CA LEU A 155 14.86 12.64 9.15
C LEU A 155 16.24 11.99 9.04
N ARG A 156 16.34 10.71 9.33
CA ARG A 156 17.54 9.89 9.15
C ARG A 156 17.30 8.88 8.04
N LEU A 157 18.23 8.81 7.08
CA LEU A 157 18.10 7.94 5.92
C LEU A 157 19.36 7.13 5.68
N ASN A 158 19.17 5.87 5.33
CA ASN A 158 20.18 5.09 4.62
C ASN A 158 20.09 5.48 3.14
N THR A 159 21.09 6.20 2.62
CA THR A 159 21.04 6.82 1.29
C THR A 159 22.43 6.97 0.68
N GLY A 160 22.59 6.58 -0.59
CA GLY A 160 23.90 6.64 -1.25
C GLY A 160 24.91 5.77 -0.51
N VAL A 161 26.06 6.37 -0.18
CA VAL A 161 27.11 5.75 0.64
C VAL A 161 27.00 6.10 2.13
N ASP A 162 25.96 6.85 2.53
CA ASP A 162 25.77 7.34 3.89
C ASP A 162 24.72 6.52 4.65
N GLU A 163 25.12 5.93 5.77
CA GLU A 163 24.22 5.29 6.74
C GLU A 163 23.61 6.33 7.69
N ALA A 164 22.31 6.18 8.00
CA ALA A 164 21.56 6.99 8.97
C ALA A 164 21.78 8.51 8.83
N LYS A 165 21.99 8.99 7.59
CA LYS A 165 22.28 10.38 7.26
C LYS A 165 21.16 11.29 7.74
N ALA A 166 21.48 12.23 8.63
CA ALA A 166 20.54 13.26 9.05
C ALA A 166 20.32 14.28 7.93
N VAL A 167 19.10 14.37 7.42
CA VAL A 167 18.68 15.36 6.42
C VAL A 167 17.63 16.30 6.99
N ARG A 168 17.60 17.54 6.49
CA ARG A 168 16.53 18.48 6.84
C ARG A 168 15.22 17.99 6.24
N ALA A 169 14.16 17.88 7.05
CA ALA A 169 12.88 17.35 6.59
C ALA A 169 12.29 18.17 5.44
N ARG A 170 12.43 19.51 5.46
CA ARG A 170 12.03 20.38 4.34
C ARG A 170 12.63 19.97 2.99
N SER A 171 13.90 19.53 2.99
CA SER A 171 14.60 19.13 1.77
C SER A 171 14.11 17.76 1.32
N PHE A 172 13.96 16.83 2.27
CA PHE A 172 13.42 15.51 2.03
C PHE A 172 12.00 15.57 1.45
N LEU A 173 11.08 16.23 2.15
CA LEU A 173 9.66 16.32 1.80
C LEU A 173 9.49 16.92 0.41
N ARG A 174 10.23 17.96 0.05
CA ARG A 174 10.21 18.51 -1.31
C ARG A 174 10.62 17.48 -2.38
N THR A 175 11.70 16.74 -2.17
CA THR A 175 12.15 15.71 -3.14
C THR A 175 11.23 14.50 -3.18
N TRP A 176 10.54 14.20 -2.08
CA TRP A 176 9.53 13.15 -1.99
C TRP A 176 8.23 13.56 -2.69
N ASP A 177 7.83 14.84 -2.58
CA ASP A 177 6.68 15.43 -3.30
C ASP A 177 6.85 15.29 -4.81
N TRP A 178 8.04 15.63 -5.32
CA TRP A 178 8.39 15.47 -6.74
C TRP A 178 8.41 14.02 -7.23
N ALA A 179 8.39 13.06 -6.30
CA ALA A 179 8.28 11.63 -6.57
C ALA A 179 6.89 11.05 -6.23
N GLY A 180 5.88 11.93 -6.05
CA GLY A 180 4.51 11.51 -5.76
C GLY A 180 4.31 10.94 -4.36
N ARG A 181 5.23 11.22 -3.43
CA ARG A 181 5.24 10.73 -2.05
C ARG A 181 5.14 9.22 -1.94
N TRP A 182 5.79 8.52 -2.85
CA TRP A 182 5.78 7.07 -2.84
C TRP A 182 6.73 6.50 -1.78
N GLY A 183 6.24 5.53 -1.03
CA GLY A 183 7.04 4.72 -0.12
C GLY A 183 6.28 3.51 0.36
N PHE A 184 6.98 2.50 0.89
CA PHE A 184 6.37 1.28 1.38
C PHE A 184 7.18 0.65 2.50
N VAL A 185 6.51 -0.18 3.30
CA VAL A 185 7.09 -1.05 4.32
C VAL A 185 6.99 -2.52 3.89
N ALA A 186 7.90 -3.36 4.34
CA ALA A 186 7.88 -4.81 4.10
C ALA A 186 7.33 -5.55 5.32
N LEU A 187 6.03 -5.84 5.33
CA LEU A 187 5.36 -6.50 6.45
C LEU A 187 5.66 -8.00 6.47
N ARG A 188 5.86 -8.57 7.65
CA ARG A 188 5.84 -10.02 7.85
C ARG A 188 4.40 -10.53 7.77
N PRO A 189 4.17 -11.77 7.27
CA PRO A 189 2.82 -12.34 7.28
C PRO A 189 2.27 -12.41 8.71
N GLY A 190 1.11 -11.78 8.93
CA GLY A 190 0.49 -11.60 10.26
C GLY A 190 0.68 -10.20 10.87
N GLU A 191 1.52 -9.36 10.28
CA GLU A 191 1.64 -7.95 10.68
C GLU A 191 0.66 -7.04 9.94
N LEU A 192 0.31 -5.94 10.59
CA LEU A 192 -0.46 -4.84 10.03
C LEU A 192 0.41 -3.58 9.97
N PRO A 193 0.21 -2.71 8.97
CA PRO A 193 0.89 -1.41 8.93
C PRO A 193 0.40 -0.51 10.08
N ALA A 194 1.16 0.53 10.41
CA ALA A 194 0.83 1.41 11.52
C ALA A 194 -0.49 2.16 11.25
N ARG A 195 -0.69 2.58 10.01
CA ARG A 195 -1.96 3.12 9.49
C ARG A 195 -2.64 2.11 8.58
N ALA A 196 -3.31 1.15 9.21
CA ALA A 196 -4.00 0.07 8.51
C ALA A 196 -5.31 0.53 7.88
N ASP A 197 -5.36 0.51 6.55
CA ASP A 197 -6.58 0.60 5.77
C ASP A 197 -7.00 -0.81 5.30
N PRO A 198 -8.26 -1.23 5.54
CA PRO A 198 -8.70 -2.58 5.27
C PRO A 198 -8.62 -2.97 3.79
N LEU A 199 -8.99 -2.05 2.87
CA LEU A 199 -8.99 -2.33 1.44
C LEU A 199 -7.56 -2.47 0.91
N ARG A 200 -6.69 -1.50 1.18
CA ARG A 200 -5.29 -1.54 0.72
C ARG A 200 -4.51 -2.70 1.33
N TYR A 201 -4.80 -3.05 2.60
CA TYR A 201 -4.17 -4.22 3.21
C TYR A 201 -4.62 -5.50 2.50
N ALA A 202 -5.93 -5.66 2.26
CA ALA A 202 -6.47 -6.80 1.53
C ALA A 202 -5.88 -6.90 0.11
N GLU A 203 -5.75 -5.80 -0.62
CA GLU A 203 -5.09 -5.78 -1.94
C GLU A 203 -3.62 -6.20 -1.86
N ALA A 204 -2.88 -5.73 -0.85
CA ALA A 204 -1.49 -6.10 -0.65
C ALA A 204 -1.33 -7.61 -0.35
N VAL A 205 -2.20 -8.17 0.50
CA VAL A 205 -2.19 -9.60 0.84
C VAL A 205 -2.64 -10.46 -0.35
N ALA A 206 -3.69 -10.08 -1.06
CA ALA A 206 -4.16 -10.79 -2.24
C ALA A 206 -3.08 -10.84 -3.35
N ALA A 207 -2.33 -9.76 -3.53
CA ALA A 207 -1.21 -9.74 -4.47
C ALA A 207 0.01 -10.55 -3.98
N PHE A 208 0.16 -10.74 -2.66
CA PHE A 208 1.22 -11.55 -2.05
C PHE A 208 0.91 -13.05 -2.10
N GLU A 209 -0.34 -13.44 -1.85
CA GLU A 209 -0.81 -14.82 -1.71
C GLU A 209 -0.29 -15.80 -2.78
N PRO A 210 -0.39 -15.54 -4.10
CA PRO A 210 0.06 -16.49 -5.11
C PRO A 210 1.58 -16.70 -5.14
N VAL A 211 2.35 -15.80 -4.52
CA VAL A 211 3.82 -15.88 -4.46
C VAL A 211 4.31 -16.36 -3.09
N GLY A 212 3.69 -15.88 -2.01
CA GLY A 212 4.06 -16.16 -0.64
C GLY A 212 3.56 -17.50 -0.09
N GLY A 213 2.60 -18.12 -0.79
CA GLY A 213 2.03 -19.42 -0.42
C GLY A 213 0.91 -19.33 0.62
N ALA A 214 0.04 -20.35 0.61
CA ALA A 214 -1.19 -20.39 1.41
C ALA A 214 -0.97 -20.22 2.92
N ALA A 215 0.07 -20.84 3.49
CA ALA A 215 0.35 -20.76 4.93
C ALA A 215 0.74 -19.34 5.38
N ALA A 216 1.49 -18.60 4.56
CA ALA A 216 1.84 -17.21 4.85
C ALA A 216 0.63 -16.29 4.64
N ALA A 217 -0.10 -16.47 3.54
CA ALA A 217 -1.32 -15.70 3.27
C ALA A 217 -2.36 -15.87 4.38
N ARG A 218 -2.55 -17.10 4.89
CA ARG A 218 -3.43 -17.40 6.03
C ARG A 218 -3.12 -16.51 7.24
N ARG A 219 -1.85 -16.41 7.65
CA ARG A 219 -1.47 -15.56 8.80
C ARG A 219 -1.85 -14.10 8.58
N ALA A 220 -1.68 -13.59 7.36
CA ALA A 220 -2.05 -12.21 7.03
C ALA A 220 -3.57 -12.00 7.02
N TRP A 221 -4.33 -12.94 6.45
CA TRP A 221 -5.80 -12.87 6.46
C TRP A 221 -6.39 -13.05 7.87
N GLU A 222 -5.77 -13.85 8.72
CA GLU A 222 -6.14 -13.97 10.15
C GLU A 222 -5.90 -12.66 10.91
N ALA A 223 -4.80 -11.96 10.63
CA ALA A 223 -4.55 -10.63 11.18
C ALA A 223 -5.60 -9.60 10.70
N ALA A 224 -5.93 -9.62 9.40
CA ALA A 224 -6.99 -8.77 8.84
C ALA A 224 -8.34 -9.05 9.50
N ARG A 225 -8.75 -10.33 9.61
CA ARG A 225 -10.00 -10.75 10.25
C ARG A 225 -10.07 -10.31 11.72
N THR A 226 -8.95 -10.40 12.44
CA THR A 226 -8.89 -9.98 13.85
C THR A 226 -9.03 -8.46 13.96
N ARG A 227 -8.40 -7.70 13.06
CA ARG A 227 -8.43 -6.24 13.07
C ARG A 227 -9.75 -5.64 12.56
N TRP A 228 -10.39 -6.31 11.61
CA TRP A 228 -11.62 -5.90 10.95
C TRP A 228 -12.58 -7.10 10.88
N PRO A 229 -13.23 -7.46 12.00
CA PRO A 229 -14.12 -8.62 12.05
C PRO A 229 -15.35 -8.47 11.14
N ASP A 230 -15.76 -7.24 10.85
CA ASP A 230 -16.92 -6.93 10.00
C ASP A 230 -16.56 -6.84 8.50
N ASP A 231 -15.28 -7.01 8.13
CA ASP A 231 -14.86 -6.97 6.73
C ASP A 231 -15.01 -8.35 6.07
N PRO A 232 -15.86 -8.49 5.04
CA PRO A 232 -16.14 -9.79 4.42
C PRO A 232 -14.93 -10.39 3.70
N ARG A 233 -13.94 -9.57 3.30
CA ARG A 233 -12.81 -10.03 2.47
C ARG A 233 -11.91 -11.02 3.18
N ALA A 234 -11.67 -10.83 4.48
CA ALA A 234 -10.83 -11.74 5.24
C ALA A 234 -11.50 -13.11 5.44
N TRP A 235 -12.82 -13.12 5.69
CA TRP A 235 -13.62 -14.34 5.76
C TRP A 235 -13.62 -15.09 4.43
N LEU A 236 -13.86 -14.35 3.34
CA LEU A 236 -13.83 -14.88 1.98
C LEU A 236 -12.46 -15.50 1.64
N ALA A 237 -11.37 -14.79 1.93
CA ALA A 237 -10.03 -15.26 1.61
C ALA A 237 -9.64 -16.51 2.42
N LEU A 238 -9.96 -16.56 3.72
CA LEU A 238 -9.72 -17.77 4.54
C LEU A 238 -10.54 -18.97 4.04
N GLY A 239 -11.80 -18.74 3.66
CA GLY A 239 -12.62 -19.78 3.05
C GLY A 239 -12.06 -20.27 1.72
N ASN A 240 -11.58 -19.37 0.87
CA ASN A 240 -10.94 -19.72 -0.41
C ASN A 240 -9.65 -20.54 -0.19
N LEU A 241 -8.86 -20.22 0.83
CA LEU A 241 -7.66 -20.99 1.17
C LEU A 241 -7.99 -22.43 1.59
N ASP A 242 -9.01 -22.62 2.44
CA ASP A 242 -9.44 -23.97 2.86
C ASP A 242 -10.12 -24.73 1.73
N TYR A 243 -10.88 -24.03 0.89
CA TYR A 243 -11.47 -24.62 -0.31
C TYR A 243 -10.40 -25.13 -1.27
N ALA A 244 -9.36 -24.33 -1.55
CA ALA A 244 -8.24 -24.72 -2.39
C ALA A 244 -7.42 -25.88 -1.81
N ALA A 245 -7.40 -26.03 -0.47
CA ALA A 245 -6.80 -27.16 0.22
C ALA A 245 -7.68 -28.43 0.21
N GLY A 246 -8.92 -28.34 -0.29
CA GLY A 246 -9.90 -29.44 -0.32
C GLY A 246 -10.71 -29.61 0.98
N ASP A 247 -10.48 -28.78 1.99
CA ASP A 247 -11.26 -28.78 3.24
C ASP A 247 -12.55 -27.98 3.09
N LYS A 248 -13.50 -28.58 2.37
CA LYS A 248 -14.83 -28.02 2.12
C LYS A 248 -15.58 -27.68 3.42
N PRO A 249 -15.60 -28.52 4.48
CA PRO A 249 -16.20 -28.15 5.75
C PRO A 249 -15.60 -26.89 6.39
N ALA A 250 -14.27 -26.74 6.42
CA ALA A 250 -13.63 -25.55 6.94
C ALA A 250 -13.97 -24.30 6.09
N ALA A 251 -13.92 -24.44 4.76
CA ALA A 251 -14.29 -23.37 3.83
C ALA A 251 -15.71 -22.87 4.07
N LEU A 252 -16.68 -23.78 4.17
CA LEU A 252 -18.07 -23.46 4.48
C LEU A 252 -18.17 -22.71 5.82
N GLY A 253 -17.47 -23.17 6.85
CA GLY A 253 -17.43 -22.51 8.15
C GLY A 253 -16.93 -21.06 8.09
N TRP A 254 -16.00 -20.73 7.20
CA TRP A 254 -15.57 -19.34 6.99
C TRP A 254 -16.60 -18.52 6.22
N PHE A 255 -17.15 -19.05 5.13
CA PHE A 255 -18.16 -18.34 4.34
C PHE A 255 -19.44 -18.05 5.16
N THR A 256 -19.88 -19.01 5.98
CA THR A 256 -21.02 -18.81 6.88
C THR A 256 -20.76 -17.72 7.93
N ARG A 257 -19.58 -17.67 8.54
CA ARG A 257 -19.22 -16.58 9.48
C ARG A 257 -19.10 -15.24 8.77
N GLY A 258 -18.57 -15.22 7.55
CA GLY A 258 -18.56 -14.02 6.70
C GLY A 258 -19.97 -13.50 6.44
N LEU A 259 -20.93 -14.38 6.12
CA LEU A 259 -22.33 -14.00 5.92
C LEU A 259 -23.03 -13.50 7.20
N GLN A 260 -22.60 -13.97 8.38
CA GLN A 260 -23.08 -13.42 9.64
C GLN A 260 -22.61 -11.98 9.86
N ALA A 261 -21.36 -11.68 9.48
CA ALA A 261 -20.79 -10.33 9.56
C ALA A 261 -21.28 -9.40 8.45
N SER A 262 -21.56 -9.93 7.26
CA SER A 262 -22.04 -9.19 6.09
C SER A 262 -23.23 -9.92 5.43
N PRO A 263 -24.44 -9.81 6.03
CA PRO A 263 -25.64 -10.44 5.47
C PRO A 263 -25.93 -9.95 4.06
N GLY A 264 -26.17 -10.87 3.13
CA GLY A 264 -26.51 -10.55 1.74
C GLY A 264 -25.30 -10.34 0.83
N ASP A 265 -24.06 -10.53 1.30
CA ASP A 265 -22.88 -10.45 0.43
C ASP A 265 -22.96 -11.51 -0.69
N PRO A 266 -22.94 -11.09 -1.98
CA PRO A 266 -23.13 -12.00 -3.10
C PRO A 266 -21.98 -12.97 -3.29
N VAL A 267 -20.75 -12.60 -2.92
CA VAL A 267 -19.58 -13.45 -3.13
C VAL A 267 -19.52 -14.55 -2.07
N LEU A 268 -19.72 -14.19 -0.81
CA LEU A 268 -19.80 -15.14 0.30
C LEU A 268 -20.99 -16.08 0.15
N GLY A 269 -22.16 -15.56 -0.25
CA GLY A 269 -23.36 -16.34 -0.52
C GLY A 269 -23.16 -17.35 -1.65
N ASN A 270 -22.57 -16.90 -2.76
CA ASN A 270 -22.24 -17.77 -3.88
C ASN A 270 -21.29 -18.90 -3.46
N ASN A 271 -20.19 -18.56 -2.77
CA ASN A 271 -19.19 -19.56 -2.39
C ASN A 271 -19.71 -20.55 -1.34
N ALA A 272 -20.50 -20.09 -0.35
CA ALA A 272 -21.16 -20.99 0.59
C ALA A 272 -22.11 -21.97 -0.12
N ALA A 273 -22.92 -21.48 -1.06
CA ALA A 273 -23.85 -22.30 -1.82
C ALA A 273 -23.13 -23.30 -2.74
N THR A 274 -22.04 -22.88 -3.39
CA THR A 274 -21.18 -23.78 -4.18
C THR A 274 -20.65 -24.91 -3.31
N VAL A 275 -20.04 -24.60 -2.15
CA VAL A 275 -19.49 -25.63 -1.26
C VAL A 275 -20.57 -26.57 -0.72
N LEU A 276 -21.74 -26.04 -0.35
CA LEU A 276 -22.88 -26.86 0.06
C LEU A 276 -23.36 -27.80 -1.05
N GLY A 277 -23.45 -27.30 -2.29
CA GLY A 277 -23.83 -28.11 -3.45
C GLY A 277 -22.83 -29.23 -3.72
N GLU A 278 -21.53 -28.96 -3.62
CA GLU A 278 -20.48 -29.96 -3.77
C GLU A 278 -20.42 -31.00 -2.65
N LEU A 279 -20.94 -30.67 -1.46
CA LEU A 279 -21.15 -31.59 -0.35
C LEU A 279 -22.46 -32.39 -0.49
N GLY A 280 -23.24 -32.14 -1.55
CA GLY A 280 -24.52 -32.79 -1.81
C GLY A 280 -25.70 -32.17 -1.04
N CYS A 281 -25.53 -31.00 -0.41
CA CYS A 281 -26.55 -30.36 0.41
C CYS A 281 -27.32 -29.29 -0.39
N GLY A 282 -28.10 -29.74 -1.38
CA GLY A 282 -28.83 -28.89 -2.31
C GLY A 282 -29.88 -27.97 -1.68
N ASP A 283 -30.65 -28.45 -0.70
CA ASP A 283 -31.68 -27.65 -0.02
C ASP A 283 -31.05 -26.55 0.83
N ARG A 284 -29.97 -26.90 1.55
CA ARG A 284 -29.18 -25.91 2.32
C ARG A 284 -28.52 -24.89 1.42
N ALA A 285 -27.95 -25.32 0.29
CA ALA A 285 -27.34 -24.41 -0.67
C ALA A 285 -28.36 -23.38 -1.20
N ARG A 286 -29.58 -23.82 -1.54
CA ARG A 286 -30.66 -22.91 -1.95
C ARG A 286 -31.11 -21.98 -0.83
N ALA A 287 -31.22 -22.48 0.40
CA ALA A 287 -31.59 -21.65 1.56
C ALA A 287 -30.59 -20.51 1.81
N VAL A 288 -29.31 -20.71 1.52
CA VAL A 288 -28.29 -19.65 1.59
C VAL A 288 -28.31 -18.73 0.36
N LEU A 289 -28.44 -19.30 -0.84
CA LEU A 289 -28.27 -18.56 -2.10
C LEU A 289 -29.48 -17.69 -2.45
N GLU A 290 -30.70 -18.16 -2.21
CA GLU A 290 -31.91 -17.51 -2.72
C GLU A 290 -32.12 -16.11 -2.12
N PRO A 291 -31.98 -15.88 -0.80
CA PRO A 291 -32.09 -14.53 -0.23
C PRO A 291 -31.04 -13.56 -0.81
N VAL A 292 -29.82 -14.06 -1.03
CA VAL A 292 -28.71 -13.29 -1.61
C VAL A 292 -29.01 -12.94 -3.07
N LEU A 293 -29.55 -13.88 -3.84
CA LEU A 293 -29.96 -13.66 -5.23
C LEU A 293 -31.10 -12.65 -5.32
N VAL A 294 -32.10 -12.71 -4.44
CA VAL A 294 -33.21 -11.76 -4.40
C VAL A 294 -32.72 -10.35 -4.05
N ALA A 295 -31.79 -10.23 -3.10
CA ALA A 295 -31.21 -8.95 -2.71
C ALA A 295 -30.23 -8.37 -3.75
N THR A 296 -29.69 -9.20 -4.65
CA THR A 296 -28.73 -8.78 -5.67
C THR A 296 -29.44 -8.17 -6.89
N PRO A 297 -29.20 -6.88 -7.22
CA PRO A 297 -29.82 -6.23 -8.39
C PRO A 297 -29.58 -6.98 -9.70
N PRO A 298 -30.51 -6.95 -10.66
CA PRO A 298 -30.35 -7.62 -11.96
C PRO A 298 -29.13 -7.18 -12.76
N ASP A 299 -28.69 -5.92 -12.62
CA ASP A 299 -27.52 -5.33 -13.28
C ASP A 299 -26.21 -5.52 -12.50
N SER A 300 -26.25 -6.18 -11.34
CA SER A 300 -25.05 -6.49 -10.55
C SER A 300 -24.09 -7.39 -11.33
N PRO A 301 -22.76 -7.14 -11.26
CA PRO A 301 -21.76 -8.02 -11.89
C PRO A 301 -21.79 -9.46 -11.34
N TRP A 302 -22.39 -9.67 -10.17
CA TRP A 302 -22.48 -11.00 -9.53
C TRP A 302 -23.70 -11.81 -9.96
N ARG A 303 -24.69 -11.19 -10.60
CA ARG A 303 -26.00 -11.79 -10.91
C ARG A 303 -25.86 -13.10 -11.70
N ALA A 304 -25.10 -13.06 -12.79
CA ALA A 304 -24.89 -14.23 -13.65
C ALA A 304 -24.18 -15.39 -12.91
N SER A 305 -23.25 -15.08 -12.01
CA SER A 305 -22.56 -16.11 -11.21
C SER A 305 -23.53 -16.79 -10.24
N LEU A 306 -24.37 -16.02 -9.55
CA LEU A 306 -25.35 -16.55 -8.59
C LEU A 306 -26.37 -17.44 -9.29
N GLU A 307 -26.89 -17.01 -10.45
CA GLU A 307 -27.86 -17.79 -11.23
C GLU A 307 -27.25 -19.09 -11.76
N LYS A 308 -25.98 -19.05 -12.21
CA LYS A 308 -25.23 -20.23 -12.60
C LYS A 308 -25.08 -21.21 -11.45
N THR A 309 -24.68 -20.73 -10.27
CA THR A 309 -24.56 -21.57 -9.07
C THR A 309 -25.90 -22.20 -8.74
N ARG A 310 -26.98 -21.43 -8.70
CA ARG A 310 -28.35 -21.91 -8.41
C ARG A 310 -28.77 -23.04 -9.35
N ALA A 311 -28.51 -22.89 -10.65
CA ALA A 311 -28.85 -23.90 -11.65
C ALA A 311 -28.03 -25.19 -11.54
N SER A 312 -26.86 -25.15 -10.88
CA SER A 312 -25.98 -26.30 -10.69
C SER A 312 -26.19 -27.05 -9.38
N LEU A 313 -27.06 -26.56 -8.50
CA LEU A 313 -27.27 -27.18 -7.19
C LEU A 313 -27.98 -28.54 -7.32
N PRO A 314 -27.62 -29.54 -6.49
CA PRO A 314 -28.36 -30.80 -6.39
C PRO A 314 -29.85 -30.56 -6.13
N GLU A 315 -30.75 -31.44 -6.61
CA GLU A 315 -32.20 -31.30 -6.42
C GLU A 315 -32.67 -31.55 -4.98
N ALA A 316 -31.93 -32.32 -4.20
CA ALA A 316 -32.23 -32.61 -2.80
C ALA A 316 -30.95 -32.81 -1.99
N ASP A 317 -31.08 -32.78 -0.66
CA ASP A 317 -29.97 -33.07 0.26
C ASP A 317 -29.56 -34.55 0.25
N ALA A 318 -28.25 -34.79 0.28
CA ALA A 318 -27.69 -36.10 0.55
C ALA A 318 -27.85 -36.49 2.04
N PRO A 319 -27.87 -37.80 2.37
CA PRO A 319 -27.83 -38.25 3.77
C PRO A 319 -26.60 -37.70 4.49
N GLY A 320 -26.79 -36.98 5.59
CA GLY A 320 -25.70 -36.35 6.36
C GLY A 320 -25.63 -34.82 6.27
N CYS A 321 -26.48 -34.19 5.47
CA CYS A 321 -26.60 -32.73 5.38
C CYS A 321 -27.27 -32.06 6.60
N ALA A 322 -27.64 -32.83 7.64
CA ALA A 322 -28.27 -32.32 8.86
C ALA A 322 -27.41 -31.27 9.58
N ALA A 323 -28.07 -30.34 10.25
CA ALA A 323 -27.45 -29.18 10.90
C ALA A 323 -26.40 -29.60 11.94
N ARG A 324 -25.13 -29.36 11.62
CA ARG A 324 -24.06 -29.12 12.59
C ARG A 324 -23.68 -27.66 12.50
#